data_AF-A0A653I8Z4-F1
#
_entry.id   AF-A0A653I8Z4-F1
#
_cell.length_a   1.000
_cell.length_b   1.000
_cell.length_c   1.000
_cell.angle_alpha   90.00
_cell.angle_beta   90.00
_cell.angle_gamma   90.00
#
_symmetry.space_group_name_H-M   'P 1'
#
loop_
_entity.id
_entity.type
_entity.pdbx_description
1 polymer ?
#
loop_
_entity_poly.entity_id
_entity_poly.type
_entity_poly.pdbx_seq_one_letter_code
_entity_poly.pdbx_strand_id
1 'polypeptide(L)'
;MSNVLQILIEQASEKADNLARNMANTQQKLVQGQDKLNMLQTYRDECEGGMHNKASTGMTGQQLRNQLAFVGKIGEAVAQQTREIEFLNTTLAHQRTQWQEALAEQRKFEALVEREKVKQAKLENKRDQKMNDEFAARIYRVHTAGEPS
;
A
#
# COMPACT_ATOMS: atom_id res chain seq x y z
N MET A 1 -0.15 -30.21 5.61
CA MET A 1 0.04 -28.91 6.31
C MET A 1 0.66 -27.83 5.43
N SER A 2 1.56 -28.14 4.47
CA SER A 2 2.16 -27.14 3.57
C SER A 2 1.17 -26.34 2.71
N ASN A 3 0.05 -26.94 2.29
CA ASN A 3 -0.92 -26.29 1.39
C ASN A 3 -1.73 -25.18 2.09
N VAL A 4 -2.13 -25.39 3.35
CA VAL A 4 -2.93 -24.40 4.11
C VAL A 4 -2.14 -23.11 4.38
N LEU A 5 -0.86 -23.21 4.73
CA LEU A 5 -0.01 -22.03 4.94
C LEU A 5 0.20 -21.24 3.64
N GLN A 6 0.34 -21.93 2.51
CA GLN A 6 0.45 -21.30 1.20
C GLN A 6 -0.81 -20.50 0.83
N ILE A 7 -2.00 -21.08 1.06
CA ILE A 7 -3.29 -20.39 0.88
C ILE A 7 -3.39 -19.15 1.77
N LEU A 8 -2.94 -19.24 3.03
CA LEU A 8 -2.97 -18.08 3.95
C LEU A 8 -2.04 -16.95 3.49
N ILE A 9 -0.87 -17.27 2.91
CA ILE A 9 0.02 -16.27 2.31
C ILE A 9 -0.65 -15.60 1.11
N GLU A 10 -1.25 -16.39 0.21
CA GLU A 10 -1.94 -15.86 -0.97
C GLU A 10 -3.08 -14.92 -0.59
N GLN A 11 -3.90 -15.31 0.39
CA GLN A 11 -4.97 -14.45 0.92
C GLN A 11 -4.43 -13.17 1.57
N ALA A 12 -3.35 -13.27 2.34
CA ALA A 12 -2.73 -12.10 2.97
C ALA A 12 -2.12 -11.15 1.93
N SER A 13 -1.48 -11.70 0.89
CA SER A 13 -0.93 -10.94 -0.24
C SER A 13 -2.04 -10.23 -1.02
N GLU A 14 -3.11 -10.94 -1.37
CA GLU A 14 -4.24 -10.36 -2.09
C GLU A 14 -4.89 -9.22 -1.29
N LYS A 15 -5.02 -9.40 0.03
CA LYS A 15 -5.51 -8.34 0.93
C LYS A 15 -4.59 -7.12 0.91
N ALA A 16 -3.27 -7.31 1.02
CA ALA A 16 -2.30 -6.22 0.98
C ALA A 16 -2.34 -5.48 -0.36
N ASP A 17 -2.44 -6.20 -1.48
CA ASP A 17 -2.52 -5.62 -2.82
C ASP A 17 -3.81 -4.80 -3.02
N ASN A 18 -4.94 -5.32 -2.55
CA ASN A 18 -6.21 -4.59 -2.62
C ASN A 18 -6.18 -3.30 -1.78
N LEU A 19 -5.60 -3.35 -0.59
CA LEU A 19 -5.40 -2.16 0.24
C LEU A 19 -4.46 -1.15 -0.43
N ALA A 20 -3.36 -1.61 -1.06
CA ALA A 20 -2.45 -0.76 -1.80
C ALA A 20 -3.13 -0.06 -2.98
N ARG A 21 -3.97 -0.77 -3.74
CA ARG A 21 -4.76 -0.19 -4.84
C ARG A 21 -5.74 0.88 -4.34
N ASN A 22 -6.44 0.62 -3.23
CA ASN A 22 -7.34 1.60 -2.62
C ASN A 22 -6.59 2.85 -2.13
N MET A 23 -5.39 2.66 -1.56
CA MET A 23 -4.50 3.75 -1.16
C MET A 23 -4.05 4.59 -2.36
N ALA A 24 -3.65 3.94 -3.47
CA ALA A 24 -3.27 4.62 -4.69
C ALA A 24 -4.42 5.45 -5.29
N ASN A 25 -5.64 4.91 -5.31
CA ASN A 25 -6.83 5.64 -5.76
C ASN A 25 -7.11 6.88 -4.89
N THR A 26 -6.95 6.76 -3.57
CA THR A 26 -7.16 7.88 -2.63
C THR A 26 -6.08 8.94 -2.81
N GLN A 27 -4.81 8.53 -3.00
CA GLN A 27 -3.71 9.42 -3.32
C GLN A 27 -3.95 10.19 -4.63
N GLN A 28 -4.48 9.54 -5.66
CA GLN A 28 -4.80 10.19 -6.93
C GLN A 28 -5.91 11.25 -6.76
N LYS A 29 -6.96 10.93 -5.98
CA LYS A 29 -8.02 11.89 -5.64
C LYS A 29 -7.47 13.09 -4.86
N LEU A 30 -6.52 12.86 -3.96
CA LEU A 30 -5.86 13.92 -3.19
C LEU A 30 -5.12 14.89 -4.13
N VAL A 31 -4.34 14.36 -5.07
CA VAL A 31 -3.62 15.17 -6.07
C VAL A 31 -4.59 16.00 -6.91
N GLN A 32 -5.63 15.36 -7.47
CA GLN A 32 -6.66 16.06 -8.25
C GLN A 32 -7.38 17.14 -7.44
N GLY A 33 -7.66 16.86 -6.15
CA GLY A 33 -8.27 17.83 -5.25
C GLY A 33 -7.36 19.02 -4.99
N GLN A 34 -6.07 18.78 -4.80
CA GLN A 34 -5.07 19.83 -4.59
C GLN A 34 -4.87 20.70 -5.83
N ASP A 35 -4.83 20.10 -7.01
CA ASP A 35 -4.75 20.82 -8.30
C ASP A 35 -5.98 21.71 -8.49
N LYS A 36 -7.17 21.19 -8.20
CA LYS A 36 -8.43 21.95 -8.27
C LYS A 36 -8.46 23.10 -7.25
N LEU A 37 -7.98 22.87 -6.02
CA LEU A 37 -7.87 23.91 -5.01
C LEU A 37 -6.96 25.05 -5.48
N ASN A 38 -5.79 24.70 -6.03
CA ASN A 38 -4.85 25.68 -6.57
C ASN A 38 -5.49 26.48 -7.72
N MET A 39 -6.16 25.81 -8.67
CA MET A 39 -6.88 26.48 -9.75
C MET A 39 -7.94 27.46 -9.25
N LEU A 40 -8.72 27.08 -8.23
CA LEU A 40 -9.74 27.95 -7.63
C LEU A 40 -9.11 29.18 -6.95
N GLN A 41 -8.00 28.98 -6.23
CA GLN A 41 -7.26 30.07 -5.58
C GLN A 41 -6.69 31.04 -6.61
N THR A 42 -6.00 30.54 -7.63
CA THR A 42 -5.47 31.36 -8.73
C THR A 42 -6.57 32.19 -9.40
N TYR A 43 -7.71 31.58 -9.73
CA TYR A 43 -8.80 32.30 -10.38
C TYR A 43 -9.40 33.39 -9.48
N ARG A 44 -9.50 33.13 -8.16
CA ARG A 44 -9.95 34.14 -7.20
C ARG A 44 -8.99 35.34 -7.20
N ASP A 45 -7.70 35.07 -7.13
CA ASP A 45 -6.67 36.12 -7.06
C ASP A 45 -6.63 36.93 -8.36
N GLU A 46 -6.80 36.28 -9.53
CA GLU A 46 -6.97 36.96 -10.84
C GLU A 46 -8.21 37.87 -10.86
N CYS A 47 -9.33 37.41 -10.29
CA CYS A 47 -10.55 38.21 -10.20
C CYS A 47 -10.36 39.44 -9.32
N GLU A 48 -9.74 39.29 -8.16
CA GLU A 48 -9.47 40.38 -7.22
C GLU A 48 -8.47 41.40 -7.81
N GLY A 49 -7.39 40.94 -8.44
CA GLY A 49 -6.43 41.80 -9.14
C GLY A 49 -7.06 42.54 -10.32
N GLY A 50 -7.91 41.87 -11.10
CA GLY A 50 -8.65 42.48 -12.20
C GLY A 50 -9.64 43.56 -11.76
N MET A 51 -10.25 43.40 -10.57
CA MET A 51 -11.12 44.43 -10.00
C MET A 51 -10.35 45.70 -9.64
N HIS A 52 -9.14 45.58 -9.10
CA HIS A 52 -8.29 46.74 -8.80
C HIS A 52 -7.96 47.55 -10.06
N ASN A 53 -7.65 46.87 -11.16
CA ASN A 53 -7.32 47.50 -12.45
C ASN A 53 -8.54 48.07 -13.21
N LYS A 54 -9.75 47.51 -13.01
CA LYS A 54 -10.97 48.02 -13.65
C LYS A 54 -11.63 49.13 -12.84
N ALA A 55 -11.40 49.19 -11.53
CA ALA A 55 -11.84 50.30 -10.70
C ALA A 55 -11.20 51.63 -11.15
N SER A 56 -9.97 51.61 -11.66
CA SER A 56 -9.27 52.79 -12.19
C SER A 56 -9.73 53.21 -13.60
N THR A 57 -10.35 52.32 -14.38
CA THR A 57 -10.80 52.58 -15.76
C THR A 57 -12.32 52.73 -15.90
N GLY A 58 -13.08 52.54 -14.80
CA GLY A 58 -14.53 52.71 -14.74
C GLY A 58 -15.28 51.39 -14.99
N MET A 59 -15.80 50.78 -13.92
CA MET A 59 -16.61 49.56 -13.97
C MET A 59 -18.08 49.88 -13.64
N THR A 60 -19.04 49.28 -14.35
CA THR A 60 -20.46 49.46 -14.04
C THR A 60 -20.84 48.74 -12.74
N GLY A 61 -21.83 49.26 -12.00
CA GLY A 61 -22.30 48.64 -10.77
C GLY A 61 -22.84 47.21 -10.95
N GLN A 62 -23.37 46.87 -12.13
CA GLN A 62 -23.80 45.50 -12.44
C GLN A 62 -22.61 44.54 -12.62
N GLN A 63 -21.56 44.96 -13.33
CA GLN A 63 -20.34 44.16 -13.49
C GLN A 63 -19.67 43.91 -12.13
N LEU A 64 -19.63 44.93 -11.26
CA LEU A 64 -19.14 44.81 -9.89
C LEU A 64 -19.89 43.73 -9.10
N ARG A 65 -21.24 43.80 -9.10
CA ARG A 65 -22.08 42.83 -8.39
C ARG A 65 -21.88 41.40 -8.89
N ASN A 66 -21.85 41.21 -10.21
CA ASN A 66 -21.65 39.88 -10.80
C ASN A 66 -20.30 39.29 -10.40
N GLN A 67 -19.24 40.12 -10.41
CA GLN A 67 -17.89 39.70 -10.03
C GLN A 67 -17.81 39.28 -8.57
N LEU A 68 -18.36 40.09 -7.66
CA LEU A 68 -18.39 39.78 -6.22
C LEU A 68 -19.17 38.49 -5.94
N ALA A 69 -20.32 38.28 -6.60
CA ALA A 69 -21.09 37.05 -6.47
C ALA A 69 -20.30 35.82 -6.96
N PHE A 70 -19.52 35.95 -8.03
CA PHE A 70 -18.69 34.87 -8.54
C PHE A 70 -17.52 34.54 -7.58
N VAL A 71 -16.84 35.56 -7.05
CA VAL A 71 -15.79 35.40 -6.03
C VAL A 71 -16.35 34.71 -4.78
N GLY A 72 -17.56 35.06 -4.35
CA GLY A 72 -18.25 34.38 -3.25
C GLY A 72 -18.42 32.87 -3.51
N LYS A 73 -18.87 32.48 -4.71
CA LYS A 73 -18.99 31.07 -5.10
C LYS A 73 -17.65 30.34 -5.11
N ILE A 74 -16.57 31.01 -5.53
CA ILE A 74 -15.23 30.41 -5.43
C ILE A 74 -14.83 30.20 -3.97
N GLY A 75 -15.10 31.17 -3.09
CA GLY A 75 -14.83 31.03 -1.66
C GLY A 75 -15.52 29.81 -1.06
N GLU A 76 -16.78 29.58 -1.40
CA GLU A 76 -17.53 28.39 -0.99
C GLU A 76 -16.90 27.09 -1.55
N ALA A 77 -16.54 27.10 -2.84
CA ALA A 77 -15.92 25.95 -3.50
C ALA A 77 -14.52 25.62 -2.92
N VAL A 78 -13.72 26.64 -2.60
CA VAL A 78 -12.43 26.50 -1.91
C VAL A 78 -12.64 25.84 -0.55
N ALA A 79 -13.57 26.36 0.26
CA ALA A 79 -13.86 25.80 1.57
C ALA A 79 -14.32 24.34 1.49
N GLN A 80 -15.14 23.99 0.48
CA GLN A 80 -15.53 22.60 0.22
C GLN A 80 -14.35 21.73 -0.19
N GLN A 81 -13.50 22.21 -1.10
CA GLN A 81 -12.34 21.45 -1.58
C GLN A 81 -11.30 21.22 -0.48
N THR A 82 -11.09 22.20 0.40
CA THR A 82 -10.20 22.05 1.57
C THR A 82 -10.71 20.96 2.51
N ARG A 83 -12.01 20.95 2.85
CA ARG A 83 -12.59 19.88 3.69
C ARG A 83 -12.46 18.50 3.05
N GLU A 84 -12.66 18.40 1.75
CA GLU A 84 -12.48 17.14 1.01
C GLU A 84 -11.02 16.66 1.08
N ILE A 85 -10.04 17.56 0.91
CA ILE A 85 -8.62 17.23 1.03
C ILE A 85 -8.27 16.74 2.45
N GLU A 86 -8.78 17.40 3.49
CA GLU A 86 -8.59 16.98 4.89
C GLU A 86 -9.16 15.59 5.15
N PHE A 87 -10.36 15.31 4.63
CA PHE A 87 -10.99 14.00 4.70
C PHE A 87 -10.17 12.93 3.97
N LEU A 88 -9.70 13.21 2.76
CA LEU A 88 -8.86 12.30 1.99
C LEU A 88 -7.51 12.03 2.67
N ASN A 89 -6.89 13.04 3.27
CA ASN A 89 -5.66 12.87 4.05
C ASN A 89 -5.87 11.93 5.24
N THR A 90 -6.96 12.12 5.99
CA THR A 90 -7.32 11.25 7.12
C THR A 90 -7.58 9.82 6.65
N THR A 91 -8.30 9.67 5.54
CA THR A 91 -8.60 8.38 4.91
C THR A 91 -7.32 7.68 4.46
N LEU A 92 -6.39 8.40 3.83
CA LEU A 92 -5.11 7.86 3.37
C LEU A 92 -4.25 7.39 4.56
N ALA A 93 -4.23 8.15 5.65
CA ALA A 93 -3.53 7.74 6.88
C ALA A 93 -4.09 6.42 7.43
N HIS A 94 -5.42 6.28 7.48
CA HIS A 94 -6.06 5.06 7.92
C HIS A 94 -5.76 3.87 6.99
N GLN A 95 -5.88 4.06 5.67
CA GLN A 95 -5.54 3.04 4.67
C GLN A 95 -4.08 2.59 4.78
N ARG A 96 -3.16 3.52 5.06
CA ARG A 96 -1.75 3.20 5.27
C ARG A 96 -1.54 2.30 6.47
N THR A 97 -2.22 2.56 7.59
CA THR A 97 -2.18 1.67 8.77
C THR A 97 -2.70 0.28 8.44
N GLN A 98 -3.87 0.18 7.80
CA GLN A 98 -4.45 -1.11 7.41
C GLN A 98 -3.53 -1.90 6.47
N TRP A 99 -2.90 -1.22 5.52
CA TRP A 99 -1.94 -1.84 4.59
C TRP A 99 -0.70 -2.36 5.32
N GLN A 100 -0.16 -1.59 6.27
CA GLN A 100 0.97 -2.02 7.09
C GLN A 100 0.64 -3.25 7.96
N GLU A 101 -0.55 -3.30 8.54
CA GLU A 101 -1.04 -4.47 9.29
C GLU A 101 -1.16 -5.71 8.39
N ALA A 102 -1.70 -5.55 7.17
CA ALA A 102 -1.80 -6.64 6.20
C ALA A 102 -0.42 -7.18 5.80
N LEU A 103 0.56 -6.29 5.55
CA LEU A 103 1.94 -6.68 5.26
C LEU A 103 2.60 -7.40 6.45
N ALA A 104 2.31 -6.98 7.68
CA ALA A 104 2.85 -7.63 8.88
C ALA A 104 2.31 -9.07 9.02
N GLU A 105 1.02 -9.28 8.77
CA GLU A 105 0.41 -10.62 8.80
C GLU A 105 0.93 -11.51 7.67
N GLN A 106 1.11 -10.97 6.46
CA GLN A 106 1.74 -11.69 5.35
C GLN A 106 3.15 -12.20 5.73
N ARG A 107 4.01 -11.30 6.25
CA ARG A 107 5.38 -11.63 6.67
C ARG A 107 5.42 -12.69 7.76
N LYS A 108 4.46 -12.67 8.67
CA LYS A 108 4.32 -13.68 9.72
C LYS A 108 4.06 -15.07 9.13
N PHE A 109 3.18 -15.19 8.13
CA PHE A 109 2.95 -16.47 7.45
C PHE A 109 4.16 -16.92 6.64
N GLU A 110 4.82 -16.01 5.93
CA GLU A 110 6.07 -16.30 5.20
C GLU A 110 7.15 -16.86 6.13
N ALA A 111 7.33 -16.25 7.31
CA ALA A 111 8.28 -16.73 8.31
C ALA A 111 7.93 -18.14 8.85
N LEU A 112 6.64 -18.45 9.01
CA LEU A 112 6.18 -19.79 9.40
C LEU A 112 6.48 -20.83 8.32
N VAL A 113 6.25 -20.51 7.05
CA VAL A 113 6.58 -21.39 5.93
C VAL A 113 8.07 -21.67 5.86
N GLU A 114 8.90 -20.63 6.01
CA GLU A 114 10.35 -20.80 5.98
C GLU A 114 10.84 -21.69 7.13
N ARG A 115 10.29 -21.50 8.33
CA ARG A 115 10.60 -22.37 9.48
C ARG A 115 10.22 -23.82 9.24
N GLU A 116 9.05 -24.08 8.65
CA GLU A 116 8.63 -25.44 8.32
C GLU A 116 9.50 -26.06 7.22
N LYS A 117 9.90 -25.30 6.20
CA LYS A 117 10.87 -25.76 5.17
C LYS A 117 12.19 -26.19 5.78
N VAL A 118 12.78 -25.36 6.65
CA VAL A 118 14.03 -25.66 7.36
C VAL A 118 13.89 -26.92 8.21
N LYS A 119 12.75 -27.08 8.91
CA LYS A 119 12.47 -28.26 9.73
C LYS A 119 12.35 -29.53 8.88
N GLN A 120 11.67 -29.48 7.74
CA GLN A 120 11.55 -30.62 6.82
C GLN A 120 12.90 -31.01 6.24
N ALA A 121 13.68 -30.05 5.73
CA ALA A 121 15.03 -30.30 5.21
C ALA A 121 15.95 -30.96 6.25
N LYS A 122 15.85 -30.54 7.52
CA LYS A 122 16.60 -31.16 8.62
C LYS A 122 16.17 -32.61 8.90
N LEU A 123 14.87 -32.91 8.78
CA LEU A 123 14.36 -34.27 8.96
C LEU A 123 14.78 -35.18 7.79
N GLU A 124 14.73 -34.68 6.56
CA GLU A 124 15.17 -35.39 5.36
C GLU A 124 16.68 -35.70 5.43
N ASN A 125 17.52 -34.69 5.72
CA ASN A 125 18.96 -34.90 5.88
C ASN A 125 19.30 -35.96 6.95
N LYS A 126 18.57 -35.97 8.08
CA LYS A 126 18.74 -37.00 9.12
C LYS A 126 18.34 -38.38 8.63
N ARG A 127 17.28 -38.48 7.83
CA ARG A 127 16.81 -39.75 7.26
C ARG A 127 17.84 -40.30 6.27
N ASP A 128 18.36 -39.44 5.41
CA ASP A 128 19.33 -39.82 4.38
C ASP A 128 20.68 -40.20 4.98
N GLN A 129 21.14 -39.46 6.00
CA GLN A 129 22.33 -39.82 6.78
C GLN A 129 22.17 -41.21 7.41
N LYS A 130 21.04 -41.48 8.08
CA LYS A 130 20.77 -42.78 8.70
C LYS A 130 20.78 -43.92 7.67
N MET A 131 20.16 -43.71 6.51
CA MET A 131 20.12 -44.71 5.43
C MET A 131 21.54 -45.00 4.88
N ASN A 132 22.36 -43.97 4.71
CA ASN A 132 23.75 -44.13 4.27
C ASN A 132 24.59 -44.87 5.31
N ASP A 133 24.44 -44.54 6.59
CA ASP A 133 25.15 -45.21 7.69
C ASP A 133 24.77 -46.69 7.79
N GLU A 134 23.48 -47.02 7.66
CA GLU A 134 22.99 -48.40 7.64
C GLU A 134 23.53 -49.19 6.44
N PHE A 135 23.59 -48.57 5.26
CA PHE A 135 24.15 -49.18 4.06
C PHE A 135 25.66 -49.44 4.20
N ALA A 136 26.42 -48.45 4.70
CA ALA A 136 27.85 -48.57 4.96
C ALA A 136 28.15 -49.67 6.00
N ALA A 137 27.38 -49.72 7.09
CA ALA A 137 27.51 -50.74 8.11
C ALA A 137 27.21 -52.15 7.56
N ARG A 138 26.22 -52.28 6.65
CA ARG A 138 25.91 -53.54 5.99
C ARG A 138 27.06 -54.02 5.09
N ILE A 139 27.63 -53.14 4.28
CA ILE A 139 28.81 -53.46 3.45
C ILE A 139 29.98 -53.90 4.33
N TYR A 140 30.26 -53.17 5.41
CA TYR A 140 31.35 -53.49 6.33
C TYR A 140 31.18 -54.87 6.97
N ARG A 141 29.97 -55.24 7.41
CA ARG A 141 29.68 -56.58 7.96
C ARG A 141 29.87 -57.69 6.93
N VAL A 142 29.48 -57.47 5.68
CA VAL A 142 29.66 -58.47 4.61
C VAL A 142 31.14 -58.67 4.29
N HIS A 143 31.94 -57.61 4.26
CA HIS A 143 33.38 -57.71 4.02
C HIS A 143 34.11 -58.43 5.16
N THR A 144 33.81 -58.09 6.41
CA THR A 144 34.45 -58.70 7.58
C THR A 144 34.03 -60.16 7.83
N ALA A 145 32.85 -60.57 7.37
CA ALA A 145 32.42 -61.97 7.42
C ALA A 145 33.03 -62.85 6.30
N GLY A 146 33.69 -62.24 5.30
CA GLY A 146 34.28 -62.92 4.14
C GLY A 146 35.79 -63.17 4.23
N GLU A 147 36.47 -62.73 5.30
CA GLU A 147 37.88 -63.04 5.55
C GLU A 147 38.00 -64.31 6.41
N PRO A 148 38.43 -65.46 5.85
CA PRO A 148 38.80 -66.61 6.67
C PRO A 148 40.14 -66.36 7.36
N SER A 149 40.19 -66.66 8.65
CA SER A 149 41.40 -66.67 9.50
C SER A 149 42.47 -67.63 9.00
#